data_AF-A0A8J3XZ86-F1
#
_entry.id   AF-A0A8J3XZ86-F1
#
_cell.length_a   1.000
_cell.length_b   1.000
_cell.length_c   1.000
_cell.angle_alpha   90.00
_cell.angle_beta   90.00
_cell.angle_gamma   90.00
#
_symmetry.space_group_name_H-M   'P 1'
#
loop_
_entity.id
_entity.type
_entity.pdbx_description
1 polymer ?
#
loop_
_entity_poly.entity_id
_entity_poly.type
_entity_poly.pdbx_seq_one_letter_code
_entity_poly.pdbx_strand_id
1 'polypeptide(L)'
;MAAPARLRDRLPTGSATRAEDHDVHGEPPLIGAGAPAPGRFPDVIEGRGYHRGTGYREAMREPLPADMFDELCPSALNPIRFGDKWAPLVIRCLQHGPRRFSELRVPLNRVTPKVLTQSLRSLERDGLVKRTVYDEATPHVEYELTPLGRSMLEPMAVACAWAEEHWDELLDARESYDNAARFDRAG
;
A
#
# COMPACT_ATOMS: atom_id res chain seq x y z
N MET A 1 -47.46 45.48 18.36
CA MET A 1 -48.60 44.92 17.62
C MET A 1 -48.06 44.33 16.33
N ALA A 2 -48.14 43.05 15.98
CA ALA A 2 -48.43 41.80 16.67
C ALA A 2 -47.90 40.70 15.72
N ALA A 3 -47.08 39.79 16.25
CA ALA A 3 -46.99 38.40 15.77
C ALA A 3 -48.07 37.59 16.56
N PRO A 4 -48.26 36.24 16.46
CA PRO A 4 -47.45 35.20 15.77
C PRO A 4 -48.28 34.01 15.19
N ALA A 5 -47.59 32.94 14.73
CA ALA A 5 -47.86 31.48 14.91
C ALA A 5 -47.33 30.70 13.69
N ARG A 6 -46.18 30.00 13.70
CA ARG A 6 -45.84 28.68 14.30
C ARG A 6 -46.91 27.59 14.09
N LEU A 7 -46.64 26.70 13.12
CA LEU A 7 -47.21 25.35 13.10
C LEU A 7 -46.07 24.35 13.30
N ARG A 8 -46.02 23.80 14.52
CA ARG A 8 -45.34 22.56 14.88
C ARG A 8 -46.43 21.50 14.90
N ASP A 9 -46.25 20.43 14.15
CA ASP A 9 -46.92 19.14 14.31
C ASP A 9 -45.95 18.09 13.76
N ARG A 10 -45.80 16.87 14.27
CA ARG A 10 -46.09 16.21 15.55
C ARG A 10 -45.35 14.87 15.43
N LEU A 11 -44.58 14.50 16.45
CA LEU A 11 -44.09 13.13 16.62
C LEU A 11 -45.27 12.16 16.86
N PRO A 12 -45.23 10.93 16.35
CA PRO A 12 -45.91 9.83 16.99
C PRO A 12 -45.02 9.20 18.07
N THR A 13 -45.55 9.21 19.29
CA THR A 13 -45.21 8.40 20.44
C THR A 13 -45.84 7.01 20.33
N GLY A 14 -45.12 5.97 20.75
CA GLY A 14 -45.63 4.61 21.00
C GLY A 14 -44.43 3.66 21.22
N SER A 15 -43.90 3.58 22.44
CA SER A 15 -44.30 2.68 23.54
C SER A 15 -43.70 1.28 23.43
N ALA A 16 -42.74 1.06 24.32
CA ALA A 16 -42.05 -0.18 24.67
C ALA A 16 -42.96 -1.40 24.85
N THR A 17 -42.47 -2.55 24.39
CA THR A 17 -42.70 -3.85 25.02
C THR A 17 -41.35 -4.46 25.38
N ARG A 18 -41.37 -5.20 26.49
CA ARG A 18 -40.29 -5.66 27.35
C ARG A 18 -40.25 -7.19 27.28
N ALA A 19 -39.06 -7.73 27.56
CA ALA A 19 -38.71 -9.15 27.76
C ALA A 19 -38.45 -9.90 26.43
N GLU A 20 -37.42 -10.75 26.30
CA GLU A 20 -36.83 -11.66 27.29
C GLU A 20 -35.31 -11.81 27.14
N ASP A 21 -34.66 -12.01 28.28
CA ASP A 21 -33.29 -12.51 28.44
C ASP A 21 -33.12 -13.87 27.75
N HIS A 22 -32.02 -14.04 27.02
CA HIS A 22 -31.41 -15.35 26.84
C HIS A 22 -29.89 -15.23 26.94
N ASP A 23 -29.44 -15.54 28.14
CA ASP A 23 -28.09 -15.92 28.52
C ASP A 23 -27.66 -17.14 27.66
N VAL A 24 -26.66 -16.97 26.81
CA VAL A 24 -25.92 -18.08 26.20
C VAL A 24 -24.43 -17.76 26.28
N HIS A 25 -23.88 -18.04 27.45
CA HIS A 25 -22.48 -18.39 27.59
C HIS A 25 -22.18 -19.63 26.72
N GLY A 26 -21.60 -19.41 25.55
CA GLY A 26 -20.91 -20.41 24.76
C GLY A 26 -19.58 -19.82 24.36
N GLU A 27 -18.48 -20.27 24.98
CA GLU A 27 -17.14 -19.96 24.52
C GLU A 27 -16.99 -20.35 23.04
N PRO A 28 -16.42 -19.49 22.18
CA PRO A 28 -16.04 -19.91 20.84
C PRO A 28 -14.88 -20.92 20.94
N PRO A 29 -14.90 -22.00 20.14
CA PRO A 29 -13.85 -23.01 20.22
C PRO A 29 -12.52 -22.40 19.83
N LEU A 30 -11.48 -22.70 20.61
CA LEU A 30 -10.09 -22.49 20.25
C LEU A 30 -9.79 -23.32 18.98
N ILE A 31 -9.94 -22.71 17.81
CA ILE A 31 -9.47 -23.30 16.55
C ILE A 31 -7.96 -23.14 16.54
N GLY A 32 -7.29 -24.30 16.61
CA GLY A 32 -5.86 -24.43 16.77
C GLY A 32 -5.04 -23.74 15.70
N ALA A 33 -3.82 -23.40 16.11
CA ALA A 33 -2.70 -23.07 15.25
C ALA A 33 -2.61 -24.04 14.07
N GLY A 34 -2.93 -23.53 12.88
CA GLY A 34 -2.88 -24.25 11.62
C GLY A 34 -2.51 -23.29 10.51
N ALA A 35 -1.31 -22.70 10.60
CA ALA A 35 -0.72 -22.03 9.46
C ALA A 35 -0.69 -23.01 8.26
N PRO A 36 -1.06 -22.60 7.04
CA PRO A 36 -0.91 -23.44 5.87
C PRO A 36 0.57 -23.77 5.69
N ALA A 37 0.88 -25.06 5.61
CA ALA A 37 2.24 -25.54 5.37
C ALA A 37 2.78 -24.94 4.05
N PRO A 38 4.03 -24.43 4.02
CA PRO A 38 4.62 -23.99 2.77
C PRO A 38 4.73 -25.17 1.80
N GLY A 39 4.32 -24.93 0.56
CA GLY A 39 4.25 -25.92 -0.50
C GLY A 39 5.53 -26.76 -0.62
N ARG A 40 5.31 -28.06 -0.76
CA ARG A 40 6.31 -29.09 -1.03
C ARG A 40 7.04 -28.78 -2.33
N PHE A 41 8.30 -28.35 -2.25
CA PHE A 41 9.24 -28.48 -3.37
C PHE A 41 9.51 -29.98 -3.61
N PRO A 42 9.62 -30.45 -4.87
CA PRO A 42 9.77 -31.87 -5.16
C PRO A 42 11.13 -32.43 -4.70
N ASP A 43 11.06 -33.61 -4.08
CA ASP A 43 12.18 -34.43 -3.59
C ASP A 43 13.07 -34.95 -4.74
N VAL A 44 14.29 -34.44 -4.88
CA VAL A 44 15.41 -35.05 -5.63
C VAL A 44 16.69 -34.52 -4.95
N ILE A 45 17.51 -35.27 -4.21
CA ILE A 45 18.37 -36.41 -4.62
C ILE A 45 18.63 -37.32 -3.40
N GLU A 46 18.41 -38.62 -3.58
CA GLU A 46 18.88 -39.69 -2.69
C GLU A 46 20.41 -39.79 -2.65
N GLY A 47 20.94 -39.99 -1.44
CA GLY A 47 22.17 -40.77 -1.24
C GLY A 47 23.45 -39.97 -1.07
N ARG A 48 23.76 -39.59 0.18
CA ARG A 48 25.10 -39.69 0.78
C ARG A 48 25.02 -39.51 2.30
N GLY A 49 25.65 -40.44 3.03
CA GLY A 49 25.54 -40.61 4.47
C GLY A 49 25.96 -39.37 5.28
N TYR A 50 25.20 -39.11 6.34
CA TYR A 50 25.57 -38.15 7.38
C TYR A 50 26.67 -38.74 8.27
N HIS A 51 27.91 -38.32 8.06
CA HIS A 51 28.96 -38.49 9.06
C HIS A 51 28.66 -37.61 10.27
N ARG A 52 28.54 -38.25 11.44
CA ARG A 52 28.39 -37.61 12.75
C ARG A 52 29.68 -36.86 13.08
N GLY A 53 29.64 -35.53 12.99
CA GLY A 53 30.74 -34.64 13.37
C GLY A 53 30.19 -33.25 13.69
N THR A 54 30.49 -32.77 14.89
CA THR A 54 30.15 -31.44 15.40
C THR A 54 30.54 -30.32 14.44
N GLY A 55 29.60 -29.44 14.11
CA GLY A 55 29.90 -28.18 13.43
C GLY A 55 28.66 -27.55 12.84
N TYR A 56 28.27 -26.38 13.36
CA TYR A 56 27.61 -25.36 12.56
C TYR A 56 28.60 -24.93 11.45
N ARG A 57 28.79 -25.78 10.44
CA ARG A 57 29.35 -25.34 9.16
C ARG A 57 28.26 -24.53 8.50
N GLU A 58 28.30 -23.24 8.77
CA GLU A 58 28.15 -22.18 7.78
C GLU A 58 28.23 -22.76 6.36
N ALA A 59 27.09 -23.17 5.81
CA ALA A 59 26.91 -23.16 4.38
C ALA A 59 27.02 -21.68 4.04
N MET A 60 28.21 -21.25 3.60
CA MET A 60 28.42 -19.87 3.15
C MET A 60 27.31 -19.57 2.15
N ARG A 61 26.37 -18.74 2.58
CA ARG A 61 25.29 -18.26 1.73
C ARG A 61 25.97 -17.64 0.52
N GLU A 62 25.64 -18.13 -0.67
CA GLU A 62 26.20 -17.58 -1.90
C GLU A 62 25.99 -16.06 -1.89
N PRO A 63 27.06 -15.26 -2.13
CA PRO A 63 26.93 -13.81 -2.16
C PRO A 63 25.89 -13.41 -3.21
N LEU A 64 25.03 -12.44 -2.86
CA LEU A 64 24.08 -11.91 -3.84
C LEU A 64 24.87 -11.31 -5.03
N PRO A 65 24.44 -11.54 -6.28
CA PRO A 65 25.07 -10.95 -7.45
C PRO A 65 25.15 -9.43 -7.32
N ALA A 66 26.33 -8.87 -7.55
CA ALA A 66 26.56 -7.42 -7.43
C ALA A 66 25.76 -6.61 -8.47
N ASP A 67 25.43 -7.23 -9.60
CA ASP A 67 24.74 -6.67 -10.76
C ASP A 67 23.21 -6.93 -10.75
N MET A 68 22.67 -7.50 -9.67
CA MET A 68 21.25 -7.88 -9.54
C MET A 68 20.27 -6.73 -9.89
N PHE A 69 20.69 -5.47 -9.69
CA PHE A 69 19.87 -4.27 -9.91
C PHE A 69 20.44 -3.28 -10.95
N ASP A 70 21.43 -3.70 -11.74
CA ASP A 70 22.06 -2.86 -12.77
C ASP A 70 21.07 -2.51 -13.91
N GLU A 71 21.20 -1.30 -14.47
CA GLU A 71 20.26 -0.75 -15.46
C GLU A 71 20.19 -1.53 -16.78
N LEU A 72 21.24 -2.28 -17.12
CA LEU A 72 21.32 -3.11 -18.31
C LEU A 72 21.19 -4.60 -17.99
N CYS A 73 20.96 -4.95 -16.72
CA CYS A 73 20.82 -6.34 -16.31
C CYS A 73 19.50 -6.90 -16.88
N PRO A 74 19.52 -8.00 -17.65
CA PRO A 74 18.31 -8.64 -18.18
C PRO A 74 17.42 -9.25 -17.10
N SER A 75 17.74 -9.06 -15.81
CA SER A 75 16.96 -9.64 -14.73
C SER A 75 15.54 -9.06 -14.78
N ALA A 76 14.56 -9.94 -14.94
CA ALA A 76 13.14 -9.62 -14.80
C ALA A 76 12.77 -9.10 -13.39
N LEU A 77 13.77 -8.94 -12.51
CA LEU A 77 13.65 -8.57 -11.10
C LEU A 77 13.56 -7.06 -10.89
N ASN A 78 13.83 -6.21 -11.90
CA ASN A 78 13.69 -4.76 -11.73
C ASN A 78 13.25 -3.96 -12.99
N PRO A 79 12.17 -4.34 -13.70
CA PRO A 79 11.68 -3.55 -14.84
C PRO A 79 11.04 -2.22 -14.43
N ILE A 80 10.60 -2.07 -13.17
CA ILE A 80 9.90 -0.88 -12.66
C ILE A 80 10.62 -0.38 -11.42
N ARG A 81 11.38 0.72 -11.56
CA ARG A 81 12.02 1.35 -10.40
C ARG A 81 10.99 2.17 -9.62
N PHE A 82 10.52 1.65 -8.49
CA PHE A 82 9.81 2.45 -7.47
C PHE A 82 10.77 3.40 -6.71
N GLY A 83 11.72 4.02 -7.41
CA GLY A 83 12.70 4.94 -6.81
C GLY A 83 12.09 6.25 -6.33
N ASP A 84 10.87 6.56 -6.80
CA ASP A 84 10.12 7.73 -6.39
C ASP A 84 8.90 7.34 -5.54
N LYS A 85 9.00 7.62 -4.24
CA LYS A 85 7.90 7.41 -3.28
C LYS A 85 6.61 8.15 -3.62
N TRP A 86 6.67 9.17 -4.49
CA TRP A 86 5.50 9.94 -4.91
C TRP A 86 4.83 9.38 -6.16
N ALA A 87 5.52 8.56 -6.95
CA ALA A 87 5.00 8.02 -8.20
C ALA A 87 3.65 7.30 -8.03
N PRO A 88 3.47 6.37 -7.06
CA PRO A 88 2.17 5.73 -6.85
C PRO A 88 1.05 6.72 -6.50
N LEU A 89 1.36 7.78 -5.74
CA LEU A 89 0.38 8.79 -5.36
C LEU A 89 -0.05 9.65 -6.55
N VAL A 90 0.89 10.02 -7.43
CA VAL A 90 0.59 10.71 -8.68
C VAL A 90 -0.27 9.84 -9.59
N ILE A 91 0.09 8.57 -9.76
CA ILE A 91 -0.69 7.63 -10.58
C ILE A 91 -2.13 7.53 -10.05
N ARG A 92 -2.30 7.40 -8.73
CA ARG A 92 -3.63 7.37 -8.10
C ARG A 92 -4.43 8.64 -8.34
N CYS A 93 -3.80 9.83 -8.31
CA CYS A 93 -4.49 11.10 -8.59
C CYS A 93 -4.98 11.22 -10.04
N LEU A 94 -4.30 10.57 -10.99
CA LEU A 94 -4.61 10.63 -12.42
C LEU A 94 -5.55 9.51 -12.90
N GLN A 95 -5.98 8.60 -12.00
CA GLN A 95 -6.75 7.42 -12.38
C GLN A 95 -8.09 7.76 -13.09
N HIS A 96 -8.71 8.88 -12.73
CA HIS A 96 -10.01 9.32 -13.26
C HIS A 96 -9.90 10.32 -14.42
N GLY A 97 -8.71 10.53 -14.98
CA GLY A 97 -8.49 11.40 -16.14
C GLY A 97 -7.45 12.48 -15.92
N PRO A 98 -7.30 13.39 -16.90
CA PRO A 98 -6.25 14.41 -16.90
C PRO A 98 -6.43 15.41 -15.75
N ARG A 99 -5.31 15.91 -15.24
CA ARG A 99 -5.24 16.92 -14.17
C ARG A 99 -4.13 17.94 -14.41
N ARG A 100 -4.35 19.17 -13.97
CA ARG A 100 -3.33 20.23 -13.92
C ARG A 100 -2.42 20.02 -12.71
N PHE A 101 -1.21 20.60 -12.78
CA PHE A 101 -0.25 20.56 -11.67
C PHE A 101 -0.83 21.10 -10.36
N SER A 102 -1.61 22.19 -10.41
CA SER A 102 -2.25 22.79 -9.23
C SER A 102 -3.27 21.85 -8.58
N GLU A 103 -4.01 21.08 -9.38
CA GLU A 103 -4.99 20.11 -8.88
C GLU A 103 -4.28 18.93 -8.19
N LEU A 104 -3.17 18.44 -8.76
CA LEU A 104 -2.35 17.39 -8.14
C LEU A 104 -1.76 17.83 -6.80
N ARG A 105 -1.49 19.12 -6.62
CA ARG A 105 -0.93 19.66 -5.37
C ARG A 105 -1.91 19.66 -4.20
N VAL A 106 -3.22 19.62 -4.45
CA VAL A 106 -4.22 19.62 -3.38
C VAL A 106 -4.14 18.35 -2.54
N PRO A 107 -4.24 17.13 -3.10
CA PRO A 107 -4.05 15.89 -2.33
C PRO A 107 -2.58 15.66 -1.96
N LEU A 108 -1.63 16.11 -2.77
CA LEU A 108 -0.20 15.93 -2.53
C LEU A 108 0.43 17.11 -1.76
N ASN A 109 -0.27 17.70 -0.78
CA ASN A 109 0.20 18.93 -0.13
C ASN A 109 1.57 18.81 0.57
N ARG A 110 2.00 17.58 0.93
CA ARG A 110 3.30 17.32 1.56
C ARG A 110 4.47 17.25 0.57
N VAL A 111 4.21 17.09 -0.73
CA VAL A 111 5.28 17.09 -1.73
C VAL A 111 5.62 18.53 -2.11
N THR A 112 6.92 18.85 -2.14
CA THR A 112 7.34 20.15 -2.64
C THR A 112 7.09 20.23 -4.16
N PRO A 113 6.78 21.41 -4.73
CA PRO A 113 6.54 21.53 -6.16
C PRO A 113 7.74 21.10 -7.02
N LYS A 114 8.97 21.32 -6.54
CA LYS A 114 10.18 20.84 -7.19
C LYS A 114 10.19 19.31 -7.28
N VAL A 115 9.90 18.64 -6.17
CA VAL A 115 9.88 17.16 -6.12
C VAL A 115 8.74 16.61 -6.98
N LEU A 116 7.52 17.18 -6.93
CA LEU A 116 6.42 16.76 -7.81
C LEU A 116 6.76 16.91 -9.29
N THR A 117 7.46 17.98 -9.66
CA THR A 117 7.94 18.16 -11.04
C THR A 117 8.93 17.06 -11.43
N GLN A 118 9.84 16.68 -10.53
CA GLN A 118 10.79 15.60 -10.76
C GLN A 118 10.11 14.24 -10.89
N SER A 119 9.08 14.00 -10.07
CA SER A 119 8.22 12.83 -10.13
C SER A 119 7.51 12.71 -11.47
N LEU A 120 6.81 13.77 -11.89
CA LEU A 120 6.09 13.80 -13.17
C LEU A 120 7.03 13.59 -14.36
N ARG A 121 8.22 14.20 -14.35
CA ARG A 121 9.24 13.99 -15.40
C ARG A 121 9.77 12.57 -15.44
N SER A 122 9.88 11.91 -14.30
CA SER A 122 10.33 10.51 -14.23
C SER A 122 9.24 9.59 -14.76
N LEU A 123 7.99 9.76 -14.33
CA LEU A 123 6.84 9.05 -14.87
C LEU A 123 6.63 9.29 -16.38
N GLU A 124 6.94 10.48 -16.88
CA GLU A 124 6.92 10.80 -18.32
C GLU A 124 8.03 10.06 -19.07
N ARG A 125 9.26 10.05 -18.52
CA ARG A 125 10.40 9.31 -19.09
C ARG A 125 10.10 7.80 -19.16
N ASP A 126 9.46 7.27 -18.12
CA ASP A 126 9.10 5.85 -18.02
C ASP A 126 7.86 5.50 -18.86
N GLY A 127 7.25 6.49 -19.54
CA GLY A 127 6.10 6.29 -20.41
C GLY A 127 4.78 6.04 -19.67
N LEU A 128 4.72 6.27 -18.36
CA LEU A 128 3.53 6.08 -17.53
C LEU A 128 2.59 7.30 -17.58
N VAL A 129 3.15 8.50 -17.75
CA VAL A 129 2.40 9.75 -17.81
C VAL A 129 2.67 10.48 -19.12
N LYS A 130 1.63 11.02 -19.74
CA LYS A 130 1.70 11.95 -20.85
C LYS A 130 1.49 13.37 -20.33
N ARG A 131 2.33 14.30 -20.78
CA ARG A 131 2.17 15.74 -20.56
C ARG A 131 1.65 16.41 -21.82
N THR A 132 0.55 17.13 -21.73
CA THR A 132 -0.05 17.89 -22.84
C THR A 132 -0.04 19.38 -22.51
N VAL A 133 0.43 20.21 -23.45
CA VAL A 133 0.36 21.67 -23.37
C VAL A 133 -0.81 22.13 -24.23
N TYR A 134 -1.68 22.96 -23.67
CA TYR A 134 -2.81 23.56 -24.37
C TYR A 134 -2.55 25.05 -24.56
N ASP A 135 -2.42 25.47 -25.82
CA ASP A 135 -2.17 26.85 -26.23
C ASP A 135 -3.48 27.56 -26.60
N GLU A 136 -4.37 27.63 -25.61
CA GLU A 136 -5.67 28.31 -25.71
C GLU A 136 -5.59 29.73 -25.09
N ALA A 137 -6.73 30.43 -25.00
CA ALA A 137 -6.81 31.76 -24.38
C ALA A 137 -6.26 31.79 -22.93
N THR A 138 -6.27 30.66 -22.23
CA THR A 138 -5.54 30.48 -20.96
C THR A 138 -4.60 29.27 -21.09
N PRO A 139 -3.32 29.50 -21.43
CA PRO A 139 -2.35 28.44 -21.59
C PRO A 139 -2.21 27.61 -20.32
N HIS A 140 -2.28 26.29 -20.45
CA HIS A 140 -2.15 25.38 -19.32
C HIS A 140 -1.54 24.04 -19.72
N VAL A 141 -1.19 23.26 -18.70
CA VAL A 141 -0.57 21.95 -18.86
C VAL A 141 -1.39 20.93 -18.09
N GLU A 142 -1.70 19.82 -18.74
CA GLU A 142 -2.33 18.67 -18.10
C GLU A 142 -1.42 17.45 -18.17
N TYR A 143 -1.61 16.58 -17.18
CA TYR A 143 -0.95 15.28 -17.07
C TYR A 143 -2.03 14.21 -17.09
N GLU A 144 -1.79 13.14 -17.84
CA GLU A 144 -2.71 12.00 -17.94
C GLU A 144 -1.92 10.69 -17.89
N LEU A 145 -2.51 9.63 -17.36
CA LEU A 145 -1.96 8.28 -17.51
C LEU A 145 -2.02 7.83 -18.96
N THR A 146 -0.90 7.28 -19.45
CA THR A 146 -0.88 6.50 -20.70
C THR A 146 -1.57 5.15 -20.49
N PRO A 147 -1.82 4.36 -21.55
CA PRO A 147 -2.29 2.98 -21.39
C PRO A 147 -1.40 2.14 -20.45
N LEU A 148 -0.07 2.29 -20.55
CA LEU A 148 0.90 1.65 -19.65
C LEU A 148 0.78 2.17 -18.21
N GLY A 149 0.62 3.48 -18.03
CA GLY A 149 0.36 4.06 -16.71
C GLY A 149 -0.94 3.56 -16.07
N ARG A 150 -1.98 3.32 -16.87
CA ARG A 150 -3.26 2.78 -16.40
C ARG A 150 -3.13 1.31 -16.00
N SER A 151 -2.32 0.49 -16.68
CA SER A 151 -2.10 -0.90 -16.28
C SER A 151 -1.39 -1.03 -14.94
N MET A 152 -0.72 0.01 -14.44
CA MET A 152 -0.12 0.03 -13.09
C MET A 152 -1.15 0.07 -11.96
N LEU A 153 -2.40 0.47 -12.24
CA LEU A 153 -3.43 0.59 -11.22
C LEU A 153 -3.79 -0.77 -10.59
N GLU A 154 -3.75 -1.86 -11.37
CA GLU A 154 -4.08 -3.20 -10.89
C GLU A 154 -3.01 -3.77 -9.94
N PRO A 155 -1.70 -3.78 -10.27
CA PRO A 155 -0.65 -4.14 -9.32
C PRO A 155 -0.68 -3.29 -8.04
N MET A 156 -0.95 -1.99 -8.16
CA MET A 156 -1.10 -1.11 -7.00
C MET A 156 -2.30 -1.51 -6.13
N ALA A 157 -3.43 -1.88 -6.73
CA ALA A 157 -4.61 -2.32 -5.99
C ALA A 157 -4.34 -3.61 -5.20
N VAL A 158 -3.58 -4.56 -5.77
CA VAL A 158 -3.16 -5.77 -5.06
C VAL A 158 -2.30 -5.43 -3.84
N ALA A 159 -1.33 -4.53 -3.99
CA ALA A 159 -0.50 -4.08 -2.88
C ALA A 159 -1.31 -3.33 -1.81
N CYS A 160 -2.29 -2.51 -2.21
CA CYS A 160 -3.20 -1.84 -1.29
C CYS A 160 -4.06 -2.85 -0.51
N ALA A 161 -4.64 -3.84 -1.19
CA ALA A 161 -5.46 -4.87 -0.53
C ALA A 161 -4.65 -5.65 0.51
N TRP A 162 -3.42 -6.05 0.17
CA TRP A 162 -2.52 -6.69 1.13
C TRP A 162 -2.21 -5.77 2.33
N ALA A 163 -1.91 -4.49 2.07
CA ALA A 163 -1.60 -3.55 3.14
C ALA A 163 -2.81 -3.26 4.06
N GLU A 164 -4.03 -3.31 3.51
CA GLU A 164 -5.28 -3.19 4.27
C GLU A 164 -5.51 -4.44 5.14
N GLU A 165 -5.27 -5.64 4.60
CA GLU A 165 -5.39 -6.90 5.33
C GLU A 165 -4.41 -6.99 6.51
N HIS A 166 -3.18 -6.50 6.33
CA HIS A 166 -2.11 -6.60 7.33
C HIS A 166 -1.82 -5.28 8.05
N TRP A 167 -2.76 -4.34 8.06
CA TRP A 167 -2.51 -3.00 8.59
C TRP A 167 -2.17 -3.01 10.08
N ASP A 168 -2.90 -3.79 10.88
CA ASP A 168 -2.69 -3.87 12.32
C ASP A 168 -1.34 -4.53 12.65
N GLU A 169 -0.99 -5.62 11.96
CA GLU A 169 0.32 -6.28 12.09
C GLU A 169 1.48 -5.32 11.77
N LEU A 170 1.32 -4.48 10.74
CA LEU A 170 2.30 -3.45 10.38
C LEU A 170 2.43 -2.35 11.45
N LEU A 171 1.33 -1.96 12.09
CA LEU A 171 1.36 -0.97 13.16
C LEU A 171 2.04 -1.53 14.42
N ASP A 172 1.68 -2.74 14.83
CA ASP A 172 2.26 -3.41 15.99
C ASP A 172 3.77 -3.60 15.83
N ALA A 173 4.23 -3.99 14.63
CA ALA A 173 5.65 -4.13 14.32
C ALA A 173 6.39 -2.79 14.40
N ARG A 174 5.79 -1.70 13.91
CA ARG A 174 6.38 -0.35 13.97
C ARG A 174 6.49 0.17 15.40
N GLU A 175 5.42 0.03 16.19
CA GLU A 175 5.42 0.45 17.58
C GLU A 175 6.46 -0.33 18.40
N SER A 176 6.53 -1.65 18.20
CA SER A 176 7.54 -2.50 18.85
C SER A 176 8.97 -2.04 18.54
N TYR A 177 9.26 -1.71 17.29
CA TYR A 177 10.58 -1.20 16.87
C TYR A 177 10.88 0.17 17.48
N ASP A 178 9.95 1.12 17.40
CA ASP A 178 10.14 2.48 17.92
C ASP A 178 10.32 2.47 19.44
N ASN A 179 9.63 1.58 20.15
CA ASN A 179 9.80 1.38 21.59
C ASN A 179 11.19 0.81 21.90
N ALA A 180 11.63 -0.25 21.23
CA ALA A 180 12.97 -0.81 21.40
C ALA A 180 14.07 0.24 21.13
N ALA A 181 13.97 0.99 20.03
CA ALA A 181 14.93 2.03 19.67
C ALA A 181 14.93 3.25 20.62
N ARG A 182 13.87 3.46 21.41
CA ARG A 182 13.84 4.47 22.48
C ARG A 182 14.56 3.98 23.72
N PHE A 183 14.41 2.70 24.09
CA PHE A 183 15.10 2.11 25.23
C PHE A 183 16.62 2.04 25.02
N ASP A 184 17.09 1.66 23.83
CA ASP A 184 18.53 1.58 23.51
C ASP A 184 19.25 2.94 23.52
N ARG A 185 18.52 4.06 23.40
CA ARG A 185 19.10 5.42 23.46
C ARG A 185 19.09 6.04 24.86
N ALA A 186 18.40 5.42 25.80
CA ALA A 186 18.25 5.92 27.17
C ALA A 186 19.14 5.18 28.19
N GLY A 187 19.77 4.06 27.80
CA GLY A 187 20.78 3.31 28.57
C GLY A 187 22.19 3.62 28.13
#